data_AF-A0A2D3W614-F1
#
_entry.id   AF-A0A2D3W614-F1
#
_cell.length_a   1.000
_cell.length_b   1.000
_cell.length_c   1.000
_cell.angle_alpha   90.00
_cell.angle_beta   90.00
_cell.angle_gamma   90.00
#
_symmetry.space_group_name_H-M   'P 1'
#
loop_
_entity.id
_entity.type
_entity.pdbx_description
1 polymer ?
#
loop_
_entity_poly.entity_id
_entity_poly.type
_entity_poly.pdbx_seq_one_letter_code
_entity_poly.pdbx_strand_id
1 'polypeptide(L)'
;AQGLGGITTVLDVKILDYPCHAASLPVAMIPNCAATRHIHFKLKGDGPAVFEKPDLDTWPDIELPVDNIKRINIEDLSKENLSQLKVGDTVLLSGKILTARDAAHKKIVEYKNAGKPLPNGVDIANKLIYYVGPVDPVGDEAVGPAGPTTSTRMDKFTKDMMEMNILGMIGKAERRQPTIDLIKEYGSIYFIATGGAAYLIAQSIKKAQRVAFEELGMEAIYEFEIKDMPVTVAVDSEGNSIHSIGPAKFRSI
;
A
#
# COMPACT_ATOMS: atom_id res chain seq x y z
N ALA A 1 8.99 -9.55 -3.62
CA ALA A 1 9.36 -9.63 -2.18
C ALA A 1 8.96 -8.34 -1.47
N GLN A 2 8.01 -8.41 -0.53
CA GLN A 2 7.41 -7.27 0.17
C GLN A 2 7.69 -7.29 1.68
N GLY A 3 8.77 -7.96 2.13
CA GLY A 3 9.05 -8.19 3.55
C GLY A 3 8.28 -9.35 4.19
N LEU A 4 7.67 -10.24 3.38
CA LEU A 4 6.82 -11.34 3.85
C LEU A 4 7.57 -12.66 4.11
N GLY A 5 8.90 -12.64 4.04
CA GLY A 5 9.73 -13.86 3.96
C GLY A 5 9.94 -14.34 2.51
N GLY A 6 10.94 -15.19 2.32
CA GLY A 6 11.36 -15.71 1.01
C GLY A 6 12.88 -15.77 0.87
N ILE A 7 13.34 -16.38 -0.22
CA ILE A 7 14.78 -16.51 -0.56
C ILE A 7 15.33 -15.29 -1.30
N THR A 8 14.47 -14.38 -1.76
CA THR A 8 14.86 -13.19 -2.54
C THR A 8 14.42 -11.94 -1.80
N THR A 9 15.40 -11.18 -1.29
CA THR A 9 15.17 -9.83 -0.71
C THR A 9 15.72 -8.73 -1.62
N VAL A 10 16.86 -9.00 -2.25
CA VAL A 10 17.57 -8.09 -3.15
C VAL A 10 17.86 -8.83 -4.45
N LEU A 11 17.63 -8.19 -5.60
CA LEU A 11 17.89 -8.80 -6.91
C LEU A 11 19.37 -8.68 -7.31
N ASP A 12 20.03 -7.60 -6.89
CA ASP A 12 21.41 -7.29 -7.24
C ASP A 12 22.00 -6.29 -6.24
N VAL A 13 23.29 -6.40 -5.94
CA VAL A 13 24.03 -5.51 -5.04
C VAL A 13 25.23 -4.95 -5.78
N LYS A 14 25.28 -3.61 -5.90
CA LYS A 14 26.44 -2.90 -6.45
C LYS A 14 27.22 -2.24 -5.31
N ILE A 15 28.49 -2.59 -5.19
CA ILE A 15 29.41 -2.00 -4.21
C ILE A 15 30.42 -1.15 -4.98
N LEU A 16 30.53 0.11 -4.58
CA LEU A 16 31.49 1.07 -5.11
C LEU A 16 32.27 1.65 -3.93
N ASP A 17 33.59 1.70 -4.05
CA ASP A 17 34.48 2.39 -3.13
C ASP A 17 35.04 3.66 -3.78
N TYR A 18 35.30 4.66 -2.93
CA TYR A 18 35.86 5.94 -3.34
C TYR A 18 36.87 6.41 -2.30
N PRO A 19 37.96 7.09 -2.72
CA PRO A 19 38.89 7.68 -1.78
C PRO A 19 38.20 8.73 -0.92
N CYS A 20 38.51 8.75 0.37
CA CYS A 20 38.03 9.75 1.31
C CYS A 20 39.19 10.31 2.15
N HIS A 21 38.98 11.46 2.77
CA HIS A 21 39.94 12.03 3.70
C HIS A 21 40.20 11.04 4.85
N ALA A 22 41.46 10.90 5.31
CA ALA A 22 41.84 9.89 6.31
C ALA A 22 41.05 9.96 7.64
N ALA A 23 40.53 11.14 7.99
CA ALA A 23 39.68 11.35 9.16
C ALA A 23 38.18 11.10 8.90
N SER A 24 37.80 10.48 7.78
CA SER A 24 36.41 10.28 7.38
C SER A 24 36.22 8.92 6.72
N LEU A 25 35.05 8.32 6.91
CA LEU A 25 34.64 7.08 6.24
C LEU A 25 33.14 7.16 5.90
N PRO A 26 32.76 7.95 4.89
CA PRO A 26 31.36 8.06 4.50
C PRO A 26 30.88 6.73 3.91
N VAL A 27 29.70 6.28 4.36
CA VAL A 27 29.03 5.09 3.83
C VAL A 27 27.63 5.49 3.39
N ALA A 28 27.27 5.15 2.15
CA ALA A 28 25.95 5.41 1.59
C ALA A 28 25.30 4.11 1.11
N MET A 29 24.01 3.95 1.40
CA MET A 29 23.19 2.85 0.89
C MET A 29 22.01 3.46 0.13
N ILE A 30 21.89 3.11 -1.16
CA ILE A 30 20.86 3.64 -2.04
C ILE A 30 20.03 2.47 -2.58
N PRO A 31 18.80 2.26 -2.07
CA PRO A 31 17.93 1.21 -2.60
C PRO A 31 17.30 1.65 -3.93
N ASN A 32 17.24 0.74 -4.89
CA ASN A 32 16.41 0.89 -6.09
C ASN A 32 15.19 -0.04 -5.98
N CYS A 33 14.00 0.50 -6.22
CA CYS A 33 12.75 -0.22 -5.97
C CYS A 33 12.21 -0.89 -7.24
N ALA A 34 11.07 -1.59 -7.12
CA ALA A 34 10.40 -2.23 -8.25
C ALA A 34 10.08 -1.26 -9.41
N ALA A 35 9.94 0.04 -9.12
CA ALA A 35 9.85 1.08 -10.14
C ALA A 35 11.25 1.54 -10.62
N THR A 36 12.11 0.58 -10.96
CA THR A 36 13.46 0.80 -11.51
C THR A 36 13.36 1.37 -12.93
N ARG A 37 13.35 2.70 -13.02
CA ARG A 37 13.09 3.42 -14.28
C ARG A 37 14.31 4.25 -14.62
N HIS A 38 15.14 3.72 -15.50
CA HIS A 38 16.38 4.37 -15.89
C HIS A 38 16.73 3.99 -17.33
N ILE A 39 17.17 4.98 -18.11
CA ILE A 39 17.60 4.77 -19.48
C ILE A 39 18.82 5.63 -19.79
N HIS A 40 19.81 5.04 -20.43
CA HIS A 40 20.98 5.73 -20.96
C HIS A 40 20.88 5.74 -22.48
N PHE A 41 21.10 6.90 -23.09
CA PHE A 41 21.19 7.03 -24.53
C PHE A 41 22.22 8.11 -24.90
N LYS A 42 22.65 8.09 -26.15
CA LYS A 42 23.58 9.10 -26.70
C LYS A 42 22.97 9.67 -27.97
N LEU A 43 22.95 11.00 -28.07
CA LEU A 43 22.56 11.68 -29.30
C LEU A 43 23.74 11.68 -30.26
N LYS A 44 23.54 11.14 -31.47
CA LYS A 44 24.58 11.09 -32.52
C LYS A 44 24.36 12.11 -33.64
N GLY A 45 23.25 12.86 -33.60
CA GLY A 45 22.87 13.80 -34.65
C GLY A 45 22.11 13.16 -35.83
N ASP A 46 21.70 11.90 -35.71
CA ASP A 46 20.99 11.09 -36.70
C ASP A 46 19.46 11.14 -36.56
N GLY A 47 18.93 11.88 -35.58
CA GLY A 47 17.48 12.04 -35.37
C GLY A 47 17.09 11.95 -33.89
N PRO A 48 15.77 11.83 -33.61
CA PRO A 48 15.29 11.60 -32.26
C PRO A 48 15.70 10.21 -31.75
N ALA A 49 15.97 10.09 -30.45
CA ALA A 49 16.16 8.79 -29.82
C ALA A 49 14.81 8.04 -29.80
N VAL A 50 14.82 6.81 -30.32
CA VAL A 50 13.65 5.91 -30.31
C VAL A 50 13.91 4.82 -29.29
N PHE A 51 12.93 4.60 -28.39
CA PHE A 51 13.00 3.58 -27.35
C PHE A 51 11.94 2.53 -27.62
N GLU A 52 12.36 1.28 -27.79
CA GLU A 52 11.47 0.15 -27.99
C GLU A 52 10.95 -0.35 -26.64
N LYS A 53 9.66 -0.68 -26.60
CA LYS A 53 9.07 -1.34 -25.44
C LYS A 53 9.67 -2.75 -25.29
N PRO A 54 9.95 -3.22 -24.07
CA PRO A 54 10.34 -4.60 -23.85
C PRO A 54 9.27 -5.58 -24.36
N ASP A 55 9.72 -6.73 -24.86
CA ASP A 55 8.83 -7.81 -25.29
C ASP A 55 8.24 -8.53 -24.07
N LEU A 56 6.90 -8.59 -23.99
CA LEU A 56 6.18 -9.20 -22.88
C LEU A 56 6.42 -10.71 -22.78
N ASP A 57 6.83 -11.36 -23.87
CA ASP A 57 7.15 -12.78 -23.91
C ASP A 57 8.47 -13.10 -23.16
N THR A 58 9.24 -12.08 -22.74
CA THR A 58 10.45 -12.27 -21.92
C THR A 58 10.15 -12.60 -20.46
N TRP A 59 8.91 -12.40 -20.00
CA TRP A 59 8.48 -12.79 -18.66
C TRP A 59 8.00 -14.25 -18.67
N PRO A 60 8.34 -15.05 -17.63
CA PRO A 60 7.93 -16.44 -17.57
C PRO A 60 6.41 -16.55 -17.41
N ASP A 61 5.84 -17.64 -17.94
CA ASP A 61 4.48 -18.05 -17.59
C ASP A 61 4.43 -18.41 -16.11
N ILE A 62 3.65 -17.64 -15.34
CA ILE A 62 3.49 -17.86 -13.90
C ILE A 62 2.12 -18.48 -13.67
N GLU A 63 2.09 -19.74 -13.23
CA GLU A 63 0.91 -20.31 -12.60
C GLU A 63 0.80 -19.76 -11.18
N LEU A 64 -0.25 -18.99 -10.91
CA LEU A 64 -0.54 -18.54 -9.55
C LEU A 64 -1.21 -19.69 -8.79
N PRO A 65 -0.72 -20.08 -7.61
CA PRO A 65 -1.47 -20.98 -6.74
C PRO A 65 -2.77 -20.26 -6.34
N VAL A 66 -3.89 -20.74 -6.88
CA VAL A 66 -5.24 -20.23 -6.61
C VAL A 66 -5.87 -20.83 -5.35
N ASP A 67 -5.13 -21.73 -4.68
CA ASP A 67 -5.59 -22.36 -3.47
C ASP A 67 -5.80 -21.30 -2.38
N ASN A 68 -7.01 -21.28 -1.82
CA ASN A 68 -7.36 -20.50 -0.64
C ASN A 68 -7.50 -18.96 -0.82
N ILE A 69 -7.92 -18.50 -2.01
CA ILE A 69 -8.32 -17.09 -2.22
C ILE A 69 -9.73 -16.84 -1.66
N LYS A 70 -9.86 -15.88 -0.74
CA LYS A 70 -11.15 -15.46 -0.16
C LYS A 70 -11.72 -14.26 -0.92
N ARG A 71 -12.93 -14.37 -1.48
CA ARG A 71 -13.65 -13.24 -2.08
C ARG A 71 -14.58 -12.64 -1.03
N ILE A 72 -14.48 -11.33 -0.81
CA ILE A 72 -15.17 -10.66 0.30
C ILE A 72 -15.76 -9.35 -0.19
N ASN A 73 -17.06 -9.14 0.07
CA ASN A 73 -17.64 -7.80 -0.02
C ASN A 73 -17.40 -7.06 1.28
N ILE A 74 -16.98 -5.81 1.18
CA ILE A 74 -16.65 -4.97 2.35
C ILE A 74 -17.88 -4.69 3.21
N GLU A 75 -19.07 -4.68 2.62
CA GLU A 75 -20.34 -4.51 3.36
C GLU A 75 -20.64 -5.68 4.30
N ASP A 76 -20.08 -6.86 4.02
CA ASP A 76 -20.20 -8.04 4.86
C ASP A 76 -19.15 -8.04 5.99
N LEU A 77 -18.21 -7.09 6.02
CA LEU A 77 -17.17 -7.02 7.05
C LEU A 77 -17.61 -6.16 8.23
N SER A 78 -17.31 -6.67 9.43
CA SER A 78 -17.50 -5.96 10.68
C SER A 78 -16.40 -6.35 11.66
N LYS A 79 -16.19 -5.56 12.73
CA LYS A 79 -15.15 -5.86 13.73
C LYS A 79 -15.33 -7.24 14.36
N GLU A 80 -16.57 -7.72 14.46
CA GLU A 80 -16.91 -9.02 15.02
C GLU A 80 -16.44 -10.19 14.14
N ASN A 81 -16.45 -10.02 12.81
CA ASN A 81 -16.11 -11.09 11.87
C ASN A 81 -14.70 -11.02 11.30
N LEU A 82 -13.95 -9.93 11.54
CA LEU A 82 -12.54 -9.82 11.14
C LEU A 82 -11.66 -10.95 11.68
N SER A 83 -12.04 -11.58 12.80
CA SER A 83 -11.35 -12.74 13.37
C SER A 83 -11.30 -13.98 12.46
N GLN A 84 -12.18 -14.05 11.45
CA GLN A 84 -12.20 -15.11 10.43
C GLN A 84 -11.07 -14.95 9.39
N LEU A 85 -10.47 -13.76 9.31
CA LEU A 85 -9.33 -13.46 8.46
C LEU A 85 -8.06 -13.66 9.24
N LYS A 86 -7.21 -14.56 8.77
CA LYS A 86 -5.95 -14.91 9.41
C LYS A 86 -4.79 -14.33 8.63
N VAL A 87 -3.72 -14.04 9.36
CA VAL A 87 -2.47 -13.53 8.79
C VAL A 87 -2.00 -14.40 7.62
N GLY A 88 -1.71 -13.77 6.47
CA GLY A 88 -1.31 -14.44 5.24
C GLY A 88 -2.46 -14.84 4.30
N ASP A 89 -3.71 -14.72 4.69
CA ASP A 89 -4.84 -14.94 3.78
C ASP A 89 -4.76 -13.97 2.58
N THR A 90 -4.96 -14.50 1.38
CA THR A 90 -5.12 -13.70 0.16
C THR A 90 -6.59 -13.44 -0.08
N VAL A 91 -6.95 -12.17 -0.18
CA VAL A 91 -8.33 -11.69 -0.25
C VAL A 91 -8.54 -10.87 -1.51
N LEU A 92 -9.68 -11.06 -2.15
CA LEU A 92 -10.21 -10.20 -3.21
C LEU A 92 -11.35 -9.36 -2.64
N LEU A 93 -11.08 -8.08 -2.39
CA LEU A 93 -12.05 -7.15 -1.80
C LEU A 93 -12.91 -6.50 -2.89
N SER A 94 -14.22 -6.43 -2.65
CA SER A 94 -15.17 -5.69 -3.46
C SER A 94 -16.03 -4.76 -2.60
N GLY A 95 -16.39 -3.58 -3.11
CA GLY A 95 -17.20 -2.59 -2.40
C GLY A 95 -16.52 -1.23 -2.29
N LYS A 96 -16.93 -0.42 -1.31
CA LYS A 96 -16.45 0.97 -1.16
C LYS A 96 -15.34 1.10 -0.12
N ILE A 97 -14.28 1.82 -0.47
CA ILE A 97 -13.18 2.19 0.42
C ILE A 97 -12.91 3.69 0.35
N LEU A 98 -12.31 4.24 1.41
CA LEU A 98 -11.86 5.64 1.43
C LEU A 98 -10.34 5.70 1.32
N THR A 99 -9.81 6.67 0.59
CA THR A 99 -8.37 6.91 0.55
C THR A 99 -7.97 7.96 1.58
N ALA A 100 -6.82 7.77 2.22
CA ALA A 100 -6.18 8.83 2.97
C ALA A 100 -4.70 8.51 3.14
N ARG A 101 -3.83 9.52 3.06
CA ARG A 101 -2.40 9.40 3.38
C ARG A 101 -1.96 10.60 4.22
N ASP A 102 -0.67 10.92 4.23
CA ASP A 102 0.00 11.80 5.19
C ASP A 102 -0.78 13.11 5.51
N ALA A 103 -1.12 13.91 4.50
CA ALA A 103 -1.80 15.20 4.69
C ALA A 103 -3.28 15.04 5.07
N ALA A 104 -4.00 14.10 4.45
CA ALA A 104 -5.39 13.80 4.80
C ALA A 104 -5.51 13.30 6.24
N HIS A 105 -4.65 12.39 6.69
CA HIS A 105 -4.65 11.91 8.08
C HIS A 105 -4.44 13.06 9.06
N LYS A 106 -3.48 13.95 8.78
CA LYS A 106 -3.26 15.14 9.60
C LYS A 106 -4.54 15.98 9.72
N LYS A 107 -5.22 16.26 8.61
CA LYS A 107 -6.48 17.01 8.62
C LYS A 107 -7.61 16.27 9.34
N ILE A 108 -7.77 14.97 9.13
CA ILE A 108 -8.78 14.16 9.84
C ILE A 108 -8.60 14.32 11.36
N VAL A 109 -7.37 14.20 11.85
CA VAL A 109 -7.06 14.34 13.28
C VAL A 109 -7.26 15.78 13.77
N GLU A 110 -6.93 16.80 12.98
CA GLU A 110 -7.24 18.19 13.31
C GLU A 110 -8.75 18.42 13.47
N TYR A 111 -9.58 17.85 12.60
CA TYR A 111 -11.03 17.92 12.68
C TYR A 111 -11.59 17.16 13.88
N LYS A 112 -11.09 15.94 14.15
CA LYS A 112 -11.41 15.16 15.35
C LYS A 112 -11.13 15.95 16.63
N ASN A 113 -9.93 16.52 16.75
CA ASN A 113 -9.52 17.28 17.93
C ASN A 113 -10.30 18.59 18.11
N ALA A 114 -10.78 19.17 17.00
CA ALA A 114 -11.66 20.33 17.03
C ALA A 114 -13.15 19.98 17.26
N GLY A 115 -13.51 18.70 17.36
CA GLY A 115 -14.90 18.25 17.46
C GLY A 115 -15.75 18.59 16.23
N LYS A 116 -15.12 18.71 15.04
CA LYS A 116 -15.78 19.10 13.80
C LYS A 116 -16.05 17.88 12.92
N PRO A 117 -17.20 17.81 12.23
CA PRO A 117 -17.44 16.78 11.22
C PRO A 117 -16.51 16.99 10.02
N LEU A 118 -16.11 15.89 9.37
CA LEU A 118 -15.33 15.98 8.13
C LEU A 118 -16.15 16.68 7.02
N PRO A 119 -15.49 17.34 6.06
CA PRO A 119 -16.18 18.02 4.96
C PRO A 119 -17.12 17.10 4.18
N ASN A 120 -18.16 17.70 3.58
CA ASN A 120 -19.09 17.02 2.66
C ASN A 120 -19.81 15.79 3.24
N GLY A 121 -19.90 15.66 4.57
CA GLY A 121 -20.55 14.54 5.22
C GLY A 121 -19.78 13.22 5.12
N VAL A 122 -18.47 13.27 4.86
CA VAL A 122 -17.62 12.08 4.84
C VAL A 122 -17.61 11.42 6.22
N ASP A 123 -17.94 10.14 6.27
CA ASP A 123 -17.81 9.30 7.46
C ASP A 123 -16.80 8.18 7.22
N ILE A 124 -15.81 8.10 8.11
CA ILE A 124 -14.74 7.08 8.06
C ILE A 124 -15.05 5.88 8.95
N ALA A 125 -16.09 5.95 9.79
CA ALA A 125 -16.50 4.86 10.66
C ALA A 125 -16.87 3.63 9.82
N ASN A 126 -16.40 2.46 10.26
CA ASN A 126 -16.58 1.18 9.61
C ASN A 126 -16.07 1.13 8.14
N LYS A 127 -15.18 2.05 7.73
CA LYS A 127 -14.55 2.03 6.41
C LYS A 127 -13.14 1.44 6.46
N LEU A 128 -12.74 0.81 5.35
CA LEU A 128 -11.33 0.52 5.09
C LEU A 128 -10.66 1.77 4.53
N ILE A 129 -9.52 2.13 5.11
CA ILE A 129 -8.73 3.30 4.70
C ILE A 129 -7.54 2.85 3.86
N TYR A 130 -7.56 3.19 2.57
CA TYR A 130 -6.49 2.88 1.63
C TYR A 130 -5.45 4.00 1.57
N TYR A 131 -4.22 3.66 1.91
CA TYR A 131 -3.08 4.56 1.86
C TYR A 131 -2.55 4.66 0.44
N VAL A 132 -3.06 5.63 -0.31
CA VAL A 132 -2.72 5.84 -1.71
C VAL A 132 -2.68 7.34 -2.03
N GLY A 133 -1.83 7.71 -2.98
CA GLY A 133 -1.94 8.97 -3.71
C GLY A 133 -2.15 8.62 -5.17
N PRO A 134 -3.40 8.57 -5.68
CA PRO A 134 -3.65 8.15 -7.05
C PRO A 134 -3.10 9.17 -8.04
N VAL A 135 -2.72 8.68 -9.23
CA VAL A 135 -2.40 9.51 -10.39
C VAL A 135 -3.69 9.92 -11.09
N ASP A 136 -3.70 11.10 -11.71
CA ASP A 136 -4.84 11.55 -12.51
C ASP A 136 -5.15 10.56 -13.65
N PRO A 137 -6.44 10.25 -13.91
CA PRO A 137 -6.84 9.34 -14.97
C PRO A 137 -6.52 9.92 -16.36
N VAL A 138 -6.28 9.04 -17.32
CA VAL A 138 -6.21 9.38 -18.75
C VAL A 138 -7.28 8.64 -19.55
N GLY A 139 -7.91 9.33 -20.50
CA GLY A 139 -9.00 8.76 -21.30
C GLY A 139 -10.17 8.34 -20.42
N ASP A 140 -10.61 7.08 -20.56
CA ASP A 140 -11.78 6.52 -19.87
C ASP A 140 -11.41 5.79 -18.55
N GLU A 141 -10.19 5.97 -18.05
CA GLU A 141 -9.76 5.39 -16.78
C GLU A 141 -10.60 5.95 -15.61
N ALA A 142 -11.06 5.07 -14.71
CA ALA A 142 -11.68 5.51 -13.46
C ALA A 142 -10.70 6.30 -12.58
N VAL A 143 -9.44 5.88 -12.58
CA VAL A 143 -8.30 6.50 -11.91
C VAL A 143 -7.01 6.03 -12.57
N GLY A 144 -5.97 6.86 -12.59
CA GLY A 144 -4.64 6.44 -13.03
C GLY A 144 -3.99 5.46 -12.03
N PRO A 145 -2.69 5.12 -12.20
CA PRO A 145 -1.97 4.23 -11.29
C PRO A 145 -2.19 4.57 -9.80
N ALA A 146 -2.67 3.60 -9.03
CA ALA A 146 -3.15 3.80 -7.66
C ALA A 146 -2.54 2.77 -6.70
N GLY A 147 -1.21 2.71 -6.65
CA GLY A 147 -0.46 1.78 -5.79
C GLY A 147 -0.35 2.25 -4.33
N PRO A 148 -0.17 1.32 -3.38
CA PRO A 148 -0.11 1.65 -1.96
C PRO A 148 1.13 2.48 -1.60
N THR A 149 0.99 3.29 -0.56
CA THR A 149 2.11 3.96 0.10
C THR A 149 2.50 3.27 1.43
N THR A 150 3.73 3.53 1.88
CA THR A 150 4.31 2.94 3.09
C THR A 150 3.50 3.27 4.33
N SER A 151 2.98 2.26 5.01
CA SER A 151 2.02 2.38 6.11
C SER A 151 2.62 2.95 7.40
N THR A 152 3.90 2.71 7.67
CA THR A 152 4.58 3.17 8.89
C THR A 152 4.54 4.69 9.08
N ARG A 153 4.35 5.48 8.00
CA ARG A 153 4.21 6.94 8.09
C ARG A 153 2.90 7.37 8.76
N MET A 154 1.87 6.51 8.71
CA MET A 154 0.56 6.74 9.29
C MET A 154 0.42 6.17 10.71
N ASP A 155 1.42 5.45 11.23
CA ASP A 155 1.40 4.86 12.58
C ASP A 155 1.08 5.90 13.67
N LYS A 156 1.64 7.10 13.56
CA LYS A 156 1.42 8.20 14.51
C LYS A 156 -0.04 8.71 14.56
N PHE A 157 -0.85 8.44 13.53
CA PHE A 157 -2.26 8.82 13.48
C PHE A 157 -3.19 7.65 13.79
N THR A 158 -2.65 6.43 13.89
CA THR A 158 -3.50 5.22 13.90
C THR A 158 -4.41 5.18 15.11
N LYS A 159 -3.94 5.59 16.28
CA LYS A 159 -4.79 5.67 17.49
C LYS A 159 -6.02 6.56 17.27
N ASP A 160 -5.82 7.77 16.76
CA ASP A 160 -6.93 8.70 16.47
C ASP A 160 -7.91 8.14 15.46
N MET A 161 -7.41 7.49 14.41
CA MET A 161 -8.26 6.87 13.38
C MET A 161 -9.09 5.71 13.96
N MET A 162 -8.49 4.89 14.84
CA MET A 162 -9.18 3.79 15.51
C MET A 162 -10.24 4.29 16.50
N GLU A 163 -9.98 5.40 17.21
CA GLU A 163 -10.97 6.08 18.06
C GLU A 163 -12.14 6.65 17.24
N MET A 164 -11.91 6.99 15.96
CA MET A 164 -12.97 7.31 14.99
C MET A 164 -13.62 6.08 14.35
N ASN A 165 -13.34 4.88 14.88
CA ASN A 165 -13.97 3.63 14.53
C ASN A 165 -13.78 3.18 13.06
N ILE A 166 -12.60 3.40 12.46
CA ILE A 166 -12.30 2.77 11.17
C ILE A 166 -12.34 1.23 11.27
N LEU A 167 -12.70 0.55 10.17
CA LEU A 167 -12.74 -0.91 10.13
C LEU A 167 -11.32 -1.50 10.01
N GLY A 168 -10.49 -0.90 9.17
CA GLY A 168 -9.15 -1.40 8.88
C GLY A 168 -8.42 -0.53 7.87
N MET A 169 -7.22 -0.96 7.51
CA MET A 169 -6.31 -0.18 6.66
C MET A 169 -5.73 -1.04 5.54
N ILE A 170 -5.47 -0.41 4.40
CA ILE A 170 -4.81 -1.03 3.25
C ILE A 170 -3.57 -0.18 2.92
N GLY A 171 -2.40 -0.79 2.79
CA GLY A 171 -1.18 -0.07 2.45
C GLY A 171 -0.05 -0.98 1.98
N LYS A 172 1.20 -0.65 2.29
CA LYS A 172 2.36 -1.54 2.08
C LYS A 172 3.36 -1.44 3.22
N ALA A 173 4.26 -2.42 3.28
CA ALA A 173 5.26 -2.61 4.32
C ALA A 173 4.67 -2.98 5.69
N GLU A 174 5.55 -3.27 6.63
CA GLU A 174 5.24 -3.64 8.01
C GLU A 174 4.58 -2.49 8.80
N ARG A 175 3.99 -2.82 9.94
CA ARG A 175 3.56 -1.87 10.97
C ARG A 175 4.48 -2.03 12.18
N ARG A 176 4.69 -0.96 12.95
CA ARG A 176 5.45 -1.06 14.20
C ARG A 176 4.62 -1.73 15.29
N GLN A 177 5.29 -2.34 16.28
CA GLN A 177 4.62 -3.07 17.36
C GLN A 177 3.53 -2.25 18.08
N PRO A 178 3.74 -0.98 18.47
CA PRO A 178 2.67 -0.20 19.12
C PRO A 178 1.40 -0.07 18.26
N THR A 179 1.55 -0.08 16.94
CA THR A 179 0.42 -0.04 16.01
C THR A 179 -0.25 -1.40 15.85
N ILE A 180 0.51 -2.49 15.89
CA ILE A 180 -0.03 -3.85 15.93
C ILE A 180 -0.86 -4.05 17.20
N ASP A 181 -0.38 -3.56 18.33
CA ASP A 181 -1.09 -3.62 19.60
C ASP A 181 -2.43 -2.85 19.54
N LEU A 182 -2.44 -1.67 18.90
CA LEU A 182 -3.68 -0.92 18.64
C LEU A 182 -4.64 -1.66 17.71
N ILE A 183 -4.14 -2.32 16.66
CA ILE A 183 -4.98 -3.13 15.75
C ILE A 183 -5.71 -4.22 16.55
N LYS A 184 -4.99 -4.89 17.45
CA LYS A 184 -5.58 -5.89 18.36
C LYS A 184 -6.57 -5.28 19.33
N GLU A 185 -6.20 -4.18 20.00
CA GLU A 185 -7.02 -3.51 21.01
C GLU A 185 -8.39 -3.07 20.45
N TYR A 186 -8.40 -2.53 19.22
CA TYR A 186 -9.61 -2.00 18.59
C TYR A 186 -10.33 -3.02 17.70
N GLY A 187 -9.86 -4.26 17.63
CA GLY A 187 -10.43 -5.32 16.79
C GLY A 187 -10.41 -4.96 15.30
N SER A 188 -9.35 -4.30 14.83
CA SER A 188 -9.20 -3.85 13.45
C SER A 188 -8.35 -4.84 12.62
N ILE A 189 -8.04 -4.48 11.38
CA ILE A 189 -7.23 -5.30 10.47
C ILE A 189 -6.34 -4.43 9.61
N TYR A 190 -5.16 -4.95 9.24
CA TYR A 190 -4.29 -4.32 8.25
C TYR A 190 -4.00 -5.26 7.10
N PHE A 191 -4.34 -4.79 5.90
CA PHE A 191 -4.03 -5.44 4.64
C PHE A 191 -2.84 -4.76 3.95
N ILE A 192 -2.07 -5.55 3.22
CA ILE A 192 -1.13 -5.03 2.22
C ILE A 192 -1.66 -5.25 0.82
N ALA A 193 -1.55 -4.24 -0.02
CA ALA A 193 -1.64 -4.38 -1.46
C ALA A 193 -0.21 -4.49 -2.05
N THR A 194 -0.10 -5.11 -3.22
CA THR A 194 1.22 -5.35 -3.83
C THR A 194 1.93 -4.07 -4.24
N GLY A 195 2.96 -3.70 -3.47
CA GLY A 195 3.79 -2.54 -3.78
C GLY A 195 4.51 -2.67 -5.14
N GLY A 196 4.38 -1.65 -5.99
CA GLY A 196 4.98 -1.62 -7.33
C GLY A 196 4.02 -2.01 -8.46
N ALA A 197 2.89 -2.63 -8.16
CA ALA A 197 1.88 -3.04 -9.15
C ALA A 197 0.75 -2.00 -9.32
N ALA A 198 1.09 -0.70 -9.27
CA ALA A 198 0.11 0.39 -9.18
C ALA A 198 -0.93 0.41 -10.31
N TYR A 199 -0.50 0.12 -11.55
CA TYR A 199 -1.39 0.07 -12.71
C TYR A 199 -2.35 -1.12 -12.64
N LEU A 200 -1.87 -2.31 -12.26
CA LEU A 200 -2.69 -3.50 -12.10
C LEU A 200 -3.72 -3.34 -10.98
N ILE A 201 -3.33 -2.72 -9.86
CA ILE A 201 -4.26 -2.40 -8.76
C ILE A 201 -5.33 -1.41 -9.22
N ALA A 202 -4.97 -0.40 -10.03
CA ALA A 202 -5.93 0.56 -10.57
C ALA A 202 -7.02 -0.13 -11.41
N GLN A 203 -6.73 -1.27 -12.07
CA GLN A 203 -7.74 -2.03 -12.82
C GLN A 203 -8.85 -2.60 -11.95
N SER A 204 -8.64 -2.79 -10.63
CA SER A 204 -9.72 -3.17 -9.70
C SER A 204 -10.64 -2.01 -9.32
N ILE A 205 -10.21 -0.75 -9.54
CA ILE A 205 -10.99 0.44 -9.20
C ILE A 205 -11.93 0.77 -10.35
N LYS A 206 -13.24 0.76 -10.08
CA LYS A 206 -14.29 0.95 -11.07
C LYS A 206 -14.87 2.36 -11.06
N LYS A 207 -14.74 3.06 -9.93
CA LYS A 207 -15.12 4.46 -9.78
C LYS A 207 -14.22 5.13 -8.75
N ALA A 208 -13.85 6.38 -9.00
CA ALA A 208 -13.13 7.22 -8.06
C ALA A 208 -13.79 8.60 -7.97
N GLN A 209 -14.10 9.04 -6.76
CA GLN A 209 -14.71 10.35 -6.53
C GLN A 209 -13.97 11.06 -5.38
N ARG A 210 -13.54 12.31 -5.59
CA ARG A 210 -13.05 13.15 -4.50
C ARG A 210 -14.22 13.49 -3.59
N VAL A 211 -14.05 13.28 -2.29
CA VAL A 211 -15.11 13.50 -1.30
C VAL A 211 -14.72 14.49 -0.21
N ALA A 212 -13.43 14.68 0.08
CA ALA A 212 -12.97 15.73 0.99
C ALA A 212 -11.52 16.16 0.71
N PHE A 213 -11.20 17.39 1.17
CA PHE A 213 -9.87 17.99 1.09
C PHE A 213 -9.30 18.07 -0.33
N GLU A 214 -10.12 18.51 -1.30
CA GLU A 214 -9.72 18.62 -2.72
C GLU A 214 -8.46 19.45 -2.94
N GLU A 215 -8.22 20.45 -2.08
CA GLU A 215 -7.03 21.29 -2.09
C GLU A 215 -5.72 20.52 -1.84
N LEU A 216 -5.79 19.27 -1.37
CA LEU A 216 -4.64 18.39 -1.16
C LEU A 216 -4.22 17.62 -2.42
N GLY A 217 -4.91 17.78 -3.55
CA GLY A 217 -4.58 17.14 -4.83
C GLY A 217 -4.58 15.62 -4.73
N MET A 218 -3.45 14.97 -5.01
CA MET A 218 -3.29 13.51 -4.89
C MET A 218 -3.45 13.00 -3.44
N GLU A 219 -3.38 13.86 -2.43
CA GLU A 219 -3.59 13.48 -1.03
C GLU A 219 -5.01 13.76 -0.53
N ALA A 220 -5.94 14.18 -1.41
CA ALA A 220 -7.35 14.30 -1.07
C ALA A 220 -7.97 12.95 -0.65
N ILE A 221 -9.11 12.99 0.02
CA ILE A 221 -9.89 11.80 0.32
C ILE A 221 -10.75 11.47 -0.91
N TYR A 222 -10.55 10.28 -1.46
CA TYR A 222 -11.37 9.71 -2.50
C TYR A 222 -12.24 8.60 -1.91
N GLU A 223 -13.48 8.48 -2.39
CA GLU A 223 -14.23 7.22 -2.32
C GLU A 223 -13.93 6.42 -3.59
N PHE A 224 -13.41 5.21 -3.40
CA PHE A 224 -13.21 4.25 -4.48
C PHE A 224 -14.27 3.15 -4.39
N GLU A 225 -14.85 2.80 -5.53
CA GLU A 225 -15.59 1.55 -5.71
C GLU A 225 -14.66 0.53 -6.35
N ILE A 226 -14.36 -0.55 -5.62
CA ILE A 226 -13.43 -1.59 -6.05
C ILE A 226 -14.15 -2.90 -6.34
N LYS A 227 -13.59 -3.66 -7.27
CA LYS A 227 -14.01 -5.03 -7.60
C LYS A 227 -12.79 -5.94 -7.66
N ASP A 228 -12.80 -6.98 -6.84
CA ASP A 228 -11.75 -7.99 -6.74
C ASP A 228 -10.34 -7.40 -6.54
N MET A 229 -10.20 -6.36 -5.71
CA MET A 229 -8.89 -5.79 -5.39
C MET A 229 -8.07 -6.80 -4.58
N PRO A 230 -6.89 -7.22 -5.07
CA PRO A 230 -6.08 -8.22 -4.39
C PRO A 230 -5.31 -7.61 -3.23
N VAL A 231 -5.49 -8.18 -2.05
CA VAL A 231 -4.77 -7.81 -0.83
C VAL A 231 -4.39 -9.05 -0.01
N THR A 232 -3.42 -8.90 0.88
CA THR A 232 -3.03 -9.94 1.84
C THR A 232 -3.23 -9.42 3.26
N VAL A 233 -3.77 -10.26 4.15
CA VAL A 233 -3.86 -9.93 5.59
C VAL A 233 -2.46 -9.86 6.17
N ALA A 234 -1.99 -8.66 6.49
CA ALA A 234 -0.65 -8.43 7.01
C ALA A 234 -0.60 -8.38 8.53
N VAL A 235 -1.63 -7.83 9.17
CA VAL A 235 -1.87 -7.94 10.60
C VAL A 235 -3.34 -8.30 10.80
N ASP A 236 -3.61 -9.42 11.47
CA ASP A 236 -4.97 -9.84 11.80
C ASP A 236 -5.50 -9.14 13.07
N SER A 237 -6.78 -9.35 13.39
CA SER A 237 -7.43 -8.73 14.55
C SER A 237 -6.92 -9.24 15.90
N GLU A 238 -6.10 -10.28 15.91
CA GLU A 238 -5.48 -10.83 17.12
C GLU A 238 -4.07 -10.25 17.36
N GLY A 239 -3.57 -9.44 16.42
CA GLY A 239 -2.25 -8.81 16.48
C GLY A 239 -1.12 -9.66 15.89
N ASN A 240 -1.43 -10.72 15.12
CA ASN A 240 -0.40 -11.52 14.46
C ASN A 240 0.06 -10.84 13.17
N SER A 241 1.37 -10.71 12.97
CA SER A 241 1.96 -10.00 11.82
C SER A 241 2.72 -10.93 10.87
N ILE A 242 2.41 -10.87 9.57
CA ILE A 242 3.10 -11.66 8.54
C ILE A 242 4.55 -11.21 8.38
N HIS A 243 4.85 -9.93 8.64
CA HIS A 243 6.19 -9.37 8.55
C HIS A 243 7.09 -9.84 9.71
N SER A 244 6.50 -10.39 10.78
CA SER A 244 7.22 -11.06 11.85
C SER A 244 7.32 -12.56 11.60
N ILE A 245 6.17 -13.20 11.30
CA ILE A 245 6.06 -14.66 11.16
C ILE A 245 6.75 -15.17 9.89
N GLY A 246 6.55 -14.49 8.76
CA GLY A 246 7.08 -14.89 7.46
C GLY A 246 8.61 -14.97 7.47
N PRO A 247 9.34 -13.89 7.75
CA PRO A 247 10.80 -13.92 7.85
C PRO A 247 11.34 -14.92 8.89
N ALA A 248 10.65 -15.12 10.02
CA ALA A 248 11.07 -16.08 11.04
C ALA A 248 11.11 -17.52 10.50
N LYS A 249 10.12 -17.93 9.71
CA LYS A 249 10.08 -19.27 9.07
C LYS A 249 11.28 -19.52 8.15
N PHE A 250 11.79 -18.49 7.48
CA PHE A 250 12.94 -18.62 6.58
C PHE A 250 14.29 -18.52 7.29
N ARG A 251 14.35 -17.99 8.52
CA ARG A 251 15.57 -18.02 9.33
C ARG A 251 15.84 -19.37 9.98
N SER A 252 14.80 -20.21 10.11
CA SER A 252 14.88 -21.55 10.67
C SER A 252 15.18 -22.65 9.66
N ILE A 253 15.25 -22.31 8.36
CA ILE A 253 15.63 -23.20 7.26
C ILE A 253 17.09 -22.88 6.91
#